data_AF-A0A258IF14-F1
#
_entry.id   AF-A0A258IF14-F1
#
_cell.length_a   1.000
_cell.length_b   1.000
_cell.length_c   1.000
_cell.angle_alpha   90.00
_cell.angle_beta   90.00
_cell.angle_gamma   90.00
#
_symmetry.space_group_name_H-M   'P 1'
#
loop_
_entity.id
_entity.type
_entity.pdbx_description
1 polymer ?
#
loop_
_entity_poly.entity_id
_entity_poly.type
_entity_poly.pdbx_seq_one_letter_code
_entity_poly.pdbx_strand_id
1 'polypeptide(L)'
;TVAGERHDLPKPFHVLATQNPLEQEGTYPLPEAQLDRFLMEIDVDYPDRDAERRILFDTTGAEETKPRAAMSVEDLLTAQRLVRRLPVGDSVVEAILTLVRSARPNAEGPEQKLIAWGPGPRASQALMLAVRARALLDGRYAPSVDDVLALAEPVLKHRMALTFSARAEGETVPRIVQRLAGRLG
;
A
#
# COMPACT_ATOMS: atom_id res chain seq x y z
N THR A 1 -22.02 -11.17 -11.26
CA THR A 1 -23.10 -11.89 -11.94
C THR A 1 -22.93 -13.36 -11.69
N VAL A 2 -23.93 -14.05 -11.13
CA VAL A 2 -23.93 -15.51 -10.95
C VAL A 2 -25.10 -16.04 -11.74
N ALA A 3 -24.89 -17.06 -12.59
CA ALA A 3 -25.94 -17.63 -13.44
C ALA A 3 -26.73 -16.62 -14.29
N GLY A 4 -26.09 -15.52 -14.72
CA GLY A 4 -26.74 -14.46 -15.50
C GLY A 4 -27.44 -13.37 -14.68
N GLU A 5 -27.59 -13.55 -13.36
CA GLU A 5 -28.17 -12.55 -12.48
C GLU A 5 -27.10 -11.62 -11.88
N ARG A 6 -27.36 -10.30 -11.96
CA ARG A 6 -26.47 -9.28 -11.44
C ARG A 6 -26.73 -9.10 -9.94
N HIS A 7 -25.71 -9.38 -9.13
CA HIS A 7 -25.68 -9.05 -7.70
C HIS A 7 -24.67 -7.93 -7.50
N ASP A 8 -25.12 -6.80 -6.98
CA ASP A 8 -24.24 -5.68 -6.63
C ASP A 8 -23.58 -5.94 -5.27
N LEU A 9 -22.30 -5.59 -5.15
CA LEU A 9 -21.58 -5.67 -3.89
C LEU A 9 -22.09 -4.59 -2.91
N PRO A 10 -22.06 -4.89 -1.59
CA PRO A 10 -22.40 -3.89 -0.57
C PRO A 10 -21.46 -2.69 -0.63
N LYS A 11 -21.90 -1.55 -0.10
CA LYS A 11 -21.09 -0.33 -0.02
C LYS A 11 -20.98 0.10 1.45
N PRO A 12 -19.76 0.26 2.00
CA PRO A 12 -18.46 0.04 1.36
C PRO A 12 -18.14 -1.45 1.15
N PHE A 13 -17.26 -1.74 0.19
CA PHE A 13 -16.66 -3.06 -0.02
C PHE A 13 -15.14 -2.92 0.05
N HIS A 14 -14.51 -3.79 0.84
CA HIS A 14 -13.07 -3.81 1.02
C HIS A 14 -12.59 -5.26 0.95
N VAL A 15 -11.49 -5.47 0.23
CA VAL A 15 -10.82 -6.78 0.14
C VAL A 15 -9.48 -6.65 0.86
N LEU A 16 -9.31 -7.49 1.88
CA LEU A 16 -8.02 -7.78 2.48
C LEU A 16 -7.64 -9.19 2.02
N ALA A 17 -6.53 -9.31 1.29
CA ALA A 17 -5.99 -10.59 0.88
C ALA A 17 -4.66 -10.81 1.61
N THR A 18 -4.47 -12.03 2.11
CA THR A 18 -3.22 -12.45 2.76
C THR A 18 -2.56 -13.52 1.90
N GLN A 19 -1.24 -13.48 1.81
CA GLN A 19 -0.45 -14.53 1.17
C GLN A 19 0.51 -15.12 2.21
N ASN A 20 0.44 -16.43 2.43
CA ASN A 20 1.37 -17.12 3.31
C ASN A 20 2.63 -17.50 2.50
N PRO A 21 3.80 -16.91 2.77
CA PRO A 21 5.00 -17.14 1.95
C PRO A 21 5.58 -18.56 2.08
N LEU A 22 5.14 -19.34 3.07
CA LEU A 22 5.66 -20.68 3.37
C LEU A 22 4.82 -21.82 2.78
N GLU A 23 3.71 -21.51 2.10
CA GLU A 23 2.78 -22.51 1.60
C GLU A 23 3.33 -23.22 0.34
N GLN A 24 3.67 -24.52 0.49
CA GLN A 24 4.20 -25.37 -0.60
C GLN A 24 3.11 -26.14 -1.36
N GLU A 25 1.85 -26.05 -0.93
CA GLU A 25 0.72 -26.74 -1.55
C GLU A 25 0.10 -25.91 -2.69
N GLY A 26 0.76 -25.91 -3.85
CA GLY A 26 0.11 -25.59 -5.13
C GLY A 26 -0.50 -24.19 -5.30
N THR A 27 -0.19 -23.23 -4.43
CA THR A 27 -0.64 -21.86 -4.58
C THR A 27 0.12 -21.19 -5.72
N TYR A 28 -0.59 -20.91 -6.82
CA TYR A 28 -0.04 -20.07 -7.88
C TYR A 28 0.04 -18.63 -7.37
N PRO A 29 1.23 -18.00 -7.34
CA PRO A 29 1.34 -16.61 -6.94
C PRO A 29 0.44 -15.76 -7.82
N LEU A 30 -0.20 -14.74 -7.24
CA LEU A 30 -1.03 -13.82 -8.00
C LEU A 30 -0.17 -13.17 -9.10
N PRO A 31 -0.62 -13.21 -10.37
CA PRO A 31 0.07 -12.50 -11.44
C PRO A 31 0.20 -11.01 -11.10
N GLU A 32 1.25 -10.36 -11.58
CA GLU A 32 1.58 -8.97 -11.31
C GLU A 32 0.44 -8.03 -11.70
N ALA A 33 -0.26 -8.34 -12.80
CA ALA A 33 -1.44 -7.61 -13.24
C ALA A 33 -2.60 -7.67 -12.23
N GLN A 34 -2.69 -8.72 -11.42
CA GLN A 34 -3.67 -8.85 -10.33
C GLN A 34 -3.18 -8.10 -9.08
N LEU A 35 -1.90 -8.25 -8.71
CA LEU A 35 -1.31 -7.52 -7.59
C LEU A 35 -1.46 -6.01 -7.76
N ASP A 36 -1.26 -5.46 -8.96
CA ASP A 36 -1.38 -4.01 -9.22
C ASP A 36 -2.77 -3.42 -8.88
N ARG A 37 -3.80 -4.26 -8.73
CA ARG A 37 -5.15 -3.84 -8.32
C ARG A 37 -5.26 -3.57 -6.81
N PHE A 38 -4.35 -4.07 -6.00
CA PHE A 38 -4.31 -3.80 -4.56
C PHE A 38 -3.73 -2.41 -4.29
N LEU A 39 -4.37 -1.64 -3.41
CA LEU A 39 -3.90 -0.28 -3.08
C LEU A 39 -2.47 -0.31 -2.53
N MET A 40 -2.24 -1.20 -1.57
CA MET A 40 -0.97 -1.39 -0.87
C MET A 40 -0.69 -2.87 -0.64
N GLU A 41 0.58 -3.21 -0.45
CA GLU A 41 1.04 -4.47 0.11
C GLU A 41 1.78 -4.16 1.42
N ILE A 42 1.43 -4.86 2.50
CA ILE A 42 1.95 -4.63 3.85
C ILE A 42 2.56 -5.93 4.36
N ASP A 43 3.81 -5.87 4.82
CA ASP A 43 4.46 -7.00 5.48
C ASP A 43 4.01 -7.02 6.95
N VAL A 44 3.60 -8.19 7.42
CA VAL A 44 3.17 -8.40 8.80
C VAL A 44 4.18 -9.29 9.49
N ASP A 45 5.03 -8.67 10.30
CA ASP A 45 6.03 -9.38 11.11
C ASP A 45 5.42 -9.89 12.42
N TYR A 46 6.18 -10.74 13.11
CA TYR A 46 5.82 -11.20 14.46
C TYR A 46 5.75 -10.01 15.44
N PRO A 47 4.78 -10.01 16.37
CA PRO A 47 4.70 -8.99 17.40
C PRO A 47 5.94 -9.02 18.30
N ASP A 48 6.30 -7.88 18.88
CA ASP A 48 7.29 -7.86 19.94
C ASP A 48 6.78 -8.60 21.19
N ARG A 49 7.70 -8.93 22.11
CA ARG A 49 7.40 -9.71 23.31
C ARG A 49 6.30 -9.09 24.17
N ASP A 50 6.23 -7.76 24.27
CA ASP A 50 5.26 -7.09 25.12
C ASP A 50 3.87 -7.06 24.47
N ALA A 51 3.81 -6.87 23.15
CA ALA A 51 2.60 -7.04 22.36
C ALA A 51 2.10 -8.48 22.41
N GLU A 52 2.97 -9.48 22.24
CA GLU A 52 2.62 -10.90 22.34
C GLU A 52 2.11 -11.25 23.75
N ARG A 53 2.77 -10.74 24.80
CA ARG A 53 2.30 -10.88 26.18
C ARG A 53 0.88 -10.33 26.37
N ARG A 54 0.57 -9.16 25.83
CA ARG A 54 -0.79 -8.58 25.89
C ARG A 54 -1.79 -9.48 25.16
N ILE A 55 -1.46 -9.92 23.95
CA ILE A 55 -2.32 -10.82 23.16
C ILE A 55 -2.65 -12.08 23.95
N LEU A 56 -1.67 -12.70 24.62
CA LEU A 56 -1.91 -13.88 25.46
C LEU A 56 -2.95 -13.60 26.55
N PHE A 57 -2.82 -12.51 27.31
CA PHE A 57 -3.80 -12.17 28.36
C PHE A 57 -5.17 -11.81 27.80
N ASP A 58 -5.22 -11.04 26.71
CA ASP A 58 -6.47 -10.53 26.13
C ASP A 58 -7.29 -11.62 25.42
N THR A 59 -6.63 -12.65 24.89
CA THR A 59 -7.29 -13.72 24.10
C THR A 59 -7.54 -15.02 24.88
N THR A 60 -6.85 -15.23 26.01
CA THR A 60 -7.01 -16.44 26.84
C THR A 60 -7.71 -16.18 28.18
N GLY A 61 -8.05 -14.92 28.46
CA GLY A 61 -8.87 -14.55 29.61
C GLY A 61 -10.29 -15.11 29.52
N ALA A 62 -10.95 -15.23 30.68
CA ALA A 62 -12.33 -15.73 30.74
C ALA A 62 -13.37 -14.69 30.26
N GLU A 63 -12.99 -13.41 30.15
CA GLU A 63 -13.88 -12.34 29.73
C GLU A 63 -13.71 -12.01 28.25
N GLU A 64 -14.79 -12.12 27.48
CA GLU A 64 -14.83 -11.63 26.11
C GLU A 64 -15.09 -10.12 26.08
N THR A 65 -14.11 -9.35 25.62
CA THR A 65 -14.31 -7.92 25.35
C THR A 65 -15.06 -7.75 24.03
N LYS A 66 -16.30 -7.27 24.09
CA LYS A 66 -17.08 -6.96 22.88
C LYS A 66 -16.63 -5.63 22.26
N PRO A 67 -16.31 -5.59 20.96
CA PRO A 67 -15.94 -4.36 20.29
C PRO A 67 -17.11 -3.36 20.32
N ARG A 68 -16.79 -2.08 20.55
CA ARG A 68 -17.76 -0.99 20.46
C ARG A 68 -17.66 -0.38 19.06
N ALA A 69 -18.80 -0.13 18.44
CA ALA A 69 -18.86 0.54 17.15
C ALA A 69 -18.26 1.96 17.28
N ALA A 70 -17.19 2.22 16.54
CA ALA A 70 -16.51 3.52 16.56
C ALA A 70 -17.17 4.55 15.62
N MET A 71 -17.85 4.09 14.57
CA MET A 71 -18.56 4.94 13.60
C MET A 71 -19.66 4.17 12.87
N SER A 72 -20.61 4.89 12.28
CA SER A 72 -21.62 4.33 11.38
C SER A 72 -21.08 4.08 9.97
N VAL A 73 -21.84 3.35 9.15
CA VAL A 73 -21.53 3.15 7.73
C VAL A 73 -21.60 4.48 6.97
N GLU A 74 -22.55 5.35 7.33
CA GLU A 74 -22.76 6.67 6.76
C GLU A 74 -21.56 7.61 7.06
N ASP A 75 -21.02 7.54 8.28
CA ASP A 75 -19.83 8.28 8.68
C ASP A 75 -18.61 7.81 7.87
N LEU A 76 -18.43 6.50 7.71
CA LEU A 76 -17.34 5.93 6.92
C LEU A 76 -17.42 6.36 5.45
N LEU A 77 -18.60 6.30 4.83
CA LEU A 77 -18.82 6.78 3.47
C LEU A 77 -18.58 8.28 3.34
N THR A 78 -18.86 9.05 4.40
CA THR A 78 -18.58 10.49 4.45
C THR A 78 -17.08 10.74 4.53
N ALA A 79 -16.35 10.03 5.38
CA ALA A 79 -14.89 10.10 5.45
C ALA A 79 -14.24 9.74 4.10
N GLN A 80 -14.70 8.68 3.42
CA GLN A 80 -14.20 8.30 2.09
C GLN A 80 -14.43 9.38 1.01
N ARG A 81 -15.51 10.18 1.14
CA ARG A 81 -15.76 11.32 0.26
C ARG A 81 -14.84 12.50 0.60
N LEU A 82 -14.56 12.74 1.88
CA LEU A 82 -13.62 13.77 2.33
C LEU A 82 -12.20 13.52 1.84
N VAL A 83 -11.71 12.27 1.90
CA VAL A 83 -10.41 11.88 1.34
C VAL A 83 -10.28 12.32 -0.13
N ARG A 84 -11.33 12.12 -0.94
CA ARG A 84 -11.32 12.52 -2.36
C ARG A 84 -11.39 14.02 -2.60
N ARG A 85 -11.79 14.82 -1.60
CA ARG A 85 -11.92 16.28 -1.68
C ARG A 85 -10.76 17.04 -1.06
N LEU A 86 -9.90 16.37 -0.29
CA LEU A 86 -8.75 17.00 0.33
C LEU A 86 -7.86 17.67 -0.74
N PRO A 87 -7.58 18.98 -0.65
CA PRO A 87 -6.69 19.64 -1.59
C PRO A 87 -5.28 19.07 -1.49
N VAL A 88 -4.55 19.10 -2.59
CA VAL A 88 -3.17 18.63 -2.67
C VAL A 88 -2.36 19.68 -3.40
N GLY A 89 -1.26 20.12 -2.79
CA GLY A 89 -0.37 21.11 -3.39
C GLY A 89 0.46 20.51 -4.53
N ASP A 90 0.89 21.36 -5.47
CA ASP A 90 1.66 20.95 -6.64
C ASP A 90 2.95 20.22 -6.27
N SER A 91 3.61 20.62 -5.18
CA SER A 91 4.82 19.93 -4.70
C SER A 91 4.59 18.44 -4.40
N VAL A 92 3.43 18.07 -3.87
CA VAL A 92 3.07 16.68 -3.59
C VAL A 92 2.74 15.94 -4.89
N VAL A 93 2.05 16.60 -5.82
CA VAL A 93 1.77 16.03 -7.15
C VAL A 93 3.08 15.72 -7.88
N GLU A 94 4.00 16.68 -7.93
CA GLU A 94 5.30 16.53 -8.56
C GLU A 94 6.17 15.49 -7.85
N ALA A 95 6.13 15.41 -6.51
CA ALA A 95 6.82 14.36 -5.77
C ALA A 95 6.31 12.96 -6.15
N ILE A 96 4.98 12.77 -6.23
CA ILE A 96 4.36 11.50 -6.67
C ILE A 96 4.80 11.16 -8.10
N LEU A 97 4.74 12.13 -9.02
CA LEU A 97 5.13 11.92 -10.41
C LEU A 97 6.60 11.57 -10.54
N THR A 98 7.47 12.31 -9.84
CA THR A 98 8.92 12.11 -9.84
C THR A 98 9.26 10.71 -9.33
N LEU A 99 8.69 10.32 -8.18
CA LEU A 99 8.88 9.00 -7.60
C LEU A 99 8.45 7.88 -8.55
N VAL A 100 7.19 7.91 -8.98
CA VAL A 100 6.61 6.84 -9.82
C VAL A 100 7.32 6.73 -11.17
N ARG A 101 7.69 7.87 -11.78
CA ARG A 101 8.42 7.84 -13.05
C ARG A 101 9.85 7.35 -12.88
N SER A 102 10.55 7.78 -11.82
CA SER A 102 11.93 7.34 -11.55
C SER A 102 12.05 5.83 -11.33
N ALA A 103 10.99 5.20 -10.82
CA ALA A 103 10.87 3.76 -10.59
C ALA A 103 10.63 2.92 -11.85
N ARG A 104 10.78 3.47 -13.07
CA ARG A 104 10.59 2.77 -14.34
C ARG A 104 11.92 2.45 -15.02
N PRO A 105 12.01 1.33 -15.77
CA PRO A 105 13.25 0.92 -16.43
C PRO A 105 13.76 1.91 -17.49
N ASN A 106 12.89 2.78 -18.01
CA ASN A 106 13.21 3.78 -19.01
C ASN A 106 13.42 5.20 -18.46
N ALA A 107 13.50 5.35 -17.13
CA ALA A 107 13.83 6.62 -16.51
C ALA A 107 15.34 6.89 -16.53
N GLU A 108 15.72 8.09 -16.09
CA GLU A 108 17.13 8.48 -15.95
C GLU A 108 17.64 8.19 -14.53
N GLY A 109 18.85 7.65 -14.43
CA GLY A 109 19.53 7.39 -13.16
C GLY A 109 20.31 6.06 -13.12
N PRO A 110 20.94 5.77 -11.96
CA PRO A 110 21.70 4.53 -11.78
C PRO A 110 20.81 3.29 -11.52
N GLU A 111 19.64 3.45 -10.89
CA GLU A 111 18.78 2.32 -10.51
C GLU A 111 18.06 1.67 -11.70
N GLN A 112 17.91 2.35 -12.82
CA GLN A 112 17.06 1.87 -13.92
C GLN A 112 17.58 0.59 -14.57
N LYS A 113 18.90 0.36 -14.55
CA LYS A 113 19.51 -0.92 -14.98
C LYS A 113 19.15 -2.09 -14.05
N LEU A 114 18.73 -1.79 -12.82
CA LEU A 114 18.33 -2.77 -11.82
C LEU A 114 16.84 -3.12 -11.90
N ILE A 115 16.04 -2.30 -12.60
CA ILE A 115 14.58 -2.44 -12.69
C ILE A 115 14.22 -3.18 -13.98
N ALA A 116 13.51 -4.31 -13.87
CA ALA A 116 12.99 -5.05 -15.02
C ALA A 116 11.66 -4.48 -15.51
N TRP A 117 10.77 -4.12 -14.58
CA TRP A 117 9.53 -3.41 -14.87
C TRP A 117 9.14 -2.53 -13.67
N GLY A 118 8.35 -1.49 -13.94
CA GLY A 118 8.02 -0.47 -12.94
C GLY A 118 6.56 -0.04 -12.96
N PRO A 119 6.19 0.88 -12.06
CA PRO A 119 4.81 1.19 -11.74
C PRO A 119 4.09 1.97 -12.84
N GLY A 120 2.84 1.58 -13.10
CA GLY A 120 1.93 2.28 -14.01
C GLY A 120 1.18 3.45 -13.34
N PRO A 121 0.21 4.08 -14.05
CA PRO A 121 -0.58 5.20 -13.51
C PRO A 121 -1.37 4.87 -12.24
N ARG A 122 -1.69 3.59 -12.00
CA ARG A 122 -2.37 3.14 -10.78
C ARG A 122 -1.54 3.42 -9.52
N ALA A 123 -0.21 3.36 -9.59
CA ALA A 123 0.65 3.73 -8.48
C ALA A 123 0.50 5.20 -8.11
N SER A 124 0.46 6.10 -9.10
CA SER A 124 0.24 7.53 -8.87
C SER A 124 -1.13 7.80 -8.25
N GLN A 125 -2.17 7.11 -8.72
CA GLN A 125 -3.52 7.20 -8.16
C GLN A 125 -3.58 6.66 -6.72
N ALA A 126 -2.90 5.55 -6.45
CA ALA A 126 -2.82 4.93 -5.13
C ALA A 126 -2.11 5.86 -4.14
N LEU A 127 -0.93 6.40 -4.51
CA LEU A 127 -0.22 7.40 -3.71
C LEU A 127 -1.11 8.62 -3.44
N MET A 128 -1.74 9.19 -4.48
CA MET A 128 -2.63 10.35 -4.33
C MET A 128 -3.76 10.12 -3.31
N LEU A 129 -4.43 8.97 -3.37
CA LEU A 129 -5.48 8.63 -2.41
C LEU A 129 -4.92 8.37 -1.01
N ALA A 130 -3.80 7.67 -0.93
CA ALA A 130 -3.18 7.28 0.33
C ALA A 130 -2.62 8.48 1.10
N VAL A 131 -1.92 9.41 0.44
CA VAL A 131 -1.38 10.61 1.10
C VAL A 131 -2.49 11.50 1.65
N ARG A 132 -3.62 11.61 0.92
CA ARG A 132 -4.81 12.34 1.40
C ARG A 132 -5.44 11.66 2.61
N ALA A 133 -5.55 10.33 2.58
CA ALA A 133 -6.07 9.57 3.70
C ALA A 133 -5.19 9.72 4.95
N ARG A 134 -3.86 9.59 4.78
CA ARG A 134 -2.88 9.77 5.85
C ARG A 134 -2.93 11.18 6.47
N ALA A 135 -2.94 12.22 5.63
CA ALA A 135 -3.07 13.59 6.11
C ALA A 135 -4.34 13.79 6.94
N LEU A 136 -5.49 13.28 6.49
CA LEU A 136 -6.74 13.37 7.25
C LEU A 136 -6.71 12.59 8.57
N LEU A 137 -6.10 11.40 8.59
CA LEU A 137 -5.92 10.61 9.82
C LEU A 137 -5.03 11.34 10.83
N ASP A 138 -4.06 12.11 10.36
CA ASP A 138 -3.20 12.96 11.17
C ASP A 138 -3.85 14.32 11.53
N GLY A 139 -5.12 14.55 11.16
CA GLY A 139 -5.84 15.81 11.41
C GLY A 139 -5.40 16.99 10.54
N ARG A 140 -4.62 16.73 9.47
CA ARG A 140 -4.13 17.74 8.53
C ARG A 140 -5.08 17.94 7.36
N TYR A 141 -5.19 19.18 6.89
CA TYR A 141 -6.09 19.56 5.78
C TYR A 141 -5.44 19.52 4.39
N ALA A 142 -4.15 19.14 4.31
CA ALA A 142 -3.43 18.91 3.08
C ALA A 142 -2.28 17.92 3.34
N PRO A 143 -1.94 17.05 2.38
CA PRO A 143 -0.76 16.21 2.48
C PRO A 143 0.51 17.00 2.20
N SER A 144 1.63 16.38 2.55
CA SER A 144 3.00 16.86 2.39
C SER A 144 3.84 15.85 1.61
N VAL A 145 5.07 16.22 1.27
CA VAL A 145 6.02 15.28 0.62
C VAL A 145 6.37 14.13 1.56
N ASP A 146 6.39 14.35 2.88
CA ASP A 146 6.64 13.31 3.88
C ASP A 146 5.60 12.19 3.82
N ASP A 147 4.35 12.51 3.45
CA ASP A 147 3.32 11.49 3.22
C ASP A 147 3.64 10.60 2.01
N VAL A 148 4.22 11.18 0.96
CA VAL A 148 4.67 10.45 -0.24
C VAL A 148 5.80 9.51 0.14
N LEU A 149 6.80 10.01 0.89
CA LEU A 149 7.94 9.23 1.37
C LEU A 149 7.48 8.04 2.20
N ALA A 150 6.59 8.29 3.16
CA ALA A 150 6.16 7.28 4.11
C ALA A 150 5.14 6.27 3.53
N LEU A 151 4.62 6.51 2.33
CA LEU A 151 3.74 5.59 1.59
C LEU A 151 4.39 5.02 0.32
N ALA A 152 5.64 5.38 0.04
CA ALA A 152 6.35 4.95 -1.17
C ALA A 152 6.46 3.43 -1.25
N GLU A 153 7.05 2.80 -0.23
CA GLU A 153 7.25 1.35 -0.19
C GLU A 153 5.96 0.54 -0.27
N PRO A 154 4.96 0.72 0.63
CA PRO A 154 3.76 -0.11 0.61
C PRO A 154 2.93 0.05 -0.67
N VAL A 155 3.06 1.16 -1.39
CA VAL A 155 2.38 1.38 -2.66
C VAL A 155 3.20 0.85 -3.85
N LEU A 156 4.53 0.85 -3.80
CA LEU A 156 5.37 0.53 -4.96
C LEU A 156 5.90 -0.90 -4.98
N LYS A 157 6.06 -1.56 -3.83
CA LYS A 157 6.82 -2.81 -3.76
C LYS A 157 6.22 -3.96 -4.58
N HIS A 158 4.89 -4.08 -4.65
CA HIS A 158 4.19 -5.03 -5.53
C HIS A 158 4.03 -4.57 -6.98
N ARG A 159 4.50 -3.35 -7.30
CA ARG A 159 4.35 -2.71 -8.62
C ARG A 159 5.67 -2.61 -9.37
N MET A 160 6.67 -3.36 -8.94
CA MET A 160 8.02 -3.34 -9.46
C MET A 160 8.61 -4.74 -9.43
N ALA A 161 9.47 -5.05 -10.39
CA ALA A 161 10.42 -6.13 -10.21
C ALA A 161 11.80 -5.74 -10.70
N LEU A 162 12.80 -6.38 -10.09
CA LEU A 162 14.19 -6.18 -10.41
C LEU A 162 14.67 -7.15 -11.50
N THR A 163 15.72 -6.75 -12.20
CA THR A 163 16.44 -7.63 -13.13
C THR A 163 17.01 -8.84 -12.39
N PHE A 164 17.28 -9.92 -13.14
CA PHE A 164 17.87 -11.12 -12.55
C PHE A 164 19.25 -10.83 -11.92
N SER A 165 20.09 -10.04 -12.59
CA SER A 165 21.40 -9.63 -12.09
C SER A 165 21.29 -8.83 -10.79
N ALA A 166 20.39 -7.86 -10.72
CA ALA A 166 20.18 -7.07 -9.49
C ALA A 166 19.77 -7.95 -8.31
N ARG A 167 18.87 -8.92 -8.54
CA ARG A 167 18.50 -9.89 -7.50
C ARG A 167 19.67 -10.77 -7.06
N ALA A 168 20.49 -11.23 -8.00
CA ALA A 168 21.69 -12.02 -7.70
C ALA A 168 22.74 -11.24 -6.89
N GLU A 169 22.78 -9.92 -7.03
CA GLU A 169 23.62 -9.00 -6.24
C GLU A 169 23.01 -8.64 -4.87
N GLY A 170 21.85 -9.21 -4.52
CA GLY A 170 21.19 -8.97 -3.24
C GLY A 170 20.36 -7.69 -3.19
N GLU A 171 20.09 -7.04 -4.33
CA GLU A 171 19.18 -5.91 -4.38
C GLU A 171 17.73 -6.33 -4.14
N THR A 172 16.98 -5.45 -3.45
CA THR A 172 15.58 -5.67 -3.09
C THR A 172 14.74 -4.48 -3.55
N VAL A 173 13.48 -4.74 -3.92
CA VAL A 173 12.56 -3.68 -4.33
C VAL A 173 12.40 -2.61 -3.23
N PRO A 174 12.18 -2.95 -1.94
CA PRO A 174 12.15 -1.96 -0.86
C PRO A 174 13.38 -1.05 -0.84
N ARG A 175 14.59 -1.60 -0.99
CA ARG A 175 15.83 -0.80 -1.00
C ARG A 175 15.89 0.16 -2.18
N ILE A 176 15.46 -0.27 -3.36
CA ILE A 176 15.39 0.61 -4.54
C ILE A 176 14.35 1.72 -4.32
N VAL A 177 13.17 1.38 -3.82
CA VAL A 177 12.12 2.38 -3.51
C VAL A 177 12.65 3.41 -2.50
N GLN A 178 13.35 2.97 -1.45
CA GLN A 178 13.92 3.86 -0.45
C GLN A 178 14.98 4.79 -1.04
N ARG A 179 15.87 4.30 -1.92
CA ARG A 179 16.85 5.14 -2.65
C ARG A 179 16.17 6.18 -3.54
N LEU A 180 15.11 5.80 -4.24
CA LEU A 180 14.36 6.71 -5.13
C LEU A 180 13.59 7.76 -4.32
N ALA A 181 12.94 7.35 -3.24
CA ALA A 181 12.20 8.23 -2.33
C ALA A 181 13.15 9.24 -1.64
N GLY A 182 14.33 8.80 -1.21
CA GLY A 182 15.35 9.66 -0.58
C GLY A 182 15.90 10.79 -1.47
N ARG A 183 15.53 10.87 -2.75
CA ARG A 183 15.86 12.00 -3.63
C ARG A 183 14.84 13.13 -3.59
N LEU A 184 13.69 12.92 -2.97
CA LEU A 184 12.62 13.91 -2.87
C LEU A 184 12.78 14.85 -1.65
N GLY A 185 13.71 14.54 -0.75
CA GLY A 185 14.00 15.29 0.47
C GLY A 185 15.49 15.40 0.72
#